data_AF-A0AA36JXK1-F1
#
_entry.id   AF-A0AA36JXK1-F1
#
_cell.length_a   1.000
_cell.length_b   1.000
_cell.length_c   1.000
_cell.angle_alpha   90.00
_cell.angle_beta   90.00
_cell.angle_gamma   90.00
#
_symmetry.space_group_name_H-M   'P 1'
#
loop_
_entity.id
_entity.type
_entity.pdbx_description
1 polymer ?
#
loop_
_entity_poly.entity_id
_entity_poly.type
_entity_poly.pdbx_seq_one_letter_code
_entity_poly.pdbx_strand_id
1 'polypeptide(L)'
;MNKGRLEAFTDAIVAIIITILVLELPKPDSYTISALFEHWQAYIAYISSFTLLLGVWYNHHNLFKSIEVIDRRVFWVNGVWLLIQSFIPFVTSWIGDYPDHAQPLVTFIVLSILWTMSYRLLYHFLSEINDQMPPYPYRVTLNIITVYIVLIVIALIQPLLGLLALASYNIYGVFRPAAF
;
A
#
# COMPACT_ATOMS: atom_id res chain seq x y z
N MET A 1 -13.20 23.15 2.38
CA MET A 1 -13.75 21.78 2.55
C MET A 1 -13.53 21.38 4.00
N ASN A 2 -14.50 20.72 4.64
CA ASN A 2 -14.33 20.31 6.04
C ASN A 2 -13.44 19.05 6.10
N LYS A 3 -12.47 19.04 7.02
CA LYS A 3 -11.55 17.93 7.31
C LYS A 3 -12.26 16.57 7.40
N GLY A 4 -13.30 16.47 8.23
CA GLY A 4 -14.03 15.23 8.45
C GLY A 4 -14.71 14.67 7.20
N ARG A 5 -15.09 15.54 6.25
CA ARG A 5 -15.61 15.07 4.94
C ARG A 5 -14.53 14.44 4.06
N LEU A 6 -13.31 14.96 4.10
CA LEU A 6 -12.17 14.40 3.35
C LEU A 6 -11.75 13.04 3.94
N GLU A 7 -11.70 12.94 5.27
CA GLU A 7 -11.42 11.68 5.97
C GLU A 7 -12.47 10.63 5.65
N ALA A 8 -13.76 10.94 5.85
CA ALA A 8 -14.83 9.99 5.58
C ALA A 8 -14.84 9.51 4.11
N PHE A 9 -14.54 10.40 3.16
CA PHE A 9 -14.41 10.02 1.76
C PHE A 9 -13.21 9.10 1.50
N THR A 10 -12.07 9.39 2.15
CA THR A 10 -10.86 8.58 2.06
C THR A 10 -11.08 7.19 2.67
N ASP A 11 -11.65 7.13 3.86
CA ASP A 11 -11.98 5.88 4.56
C ASP A 11 -12.90 4.99 3.71
N ALA A 12 -13.94 5.58 3.11
CA ALA A 12 -14.86 4.85 2.24
C ALA A 12 -14.16 4.25 1.02
N ILE A 13 -13.27 5.01 0.37
CA ILE A 13 -12.52 4.51 -0.80
C ILE A 13 -11.56 3.40 -0.38
N VAL A 14 -10.79 3.59 0.70
CA VAL A 14 -9.82 2.61 1.16
C VAL A 14 -10.53 1.31 1.57
N ALA A 15 -11.67 1.39 2.26
CA ALA A 15 -12.47 0.22 2.63
C ALA A 15 -12.97 -0.56 1.40
N ILE A 16 -13.41 0.14 0.34
CA ILE A 16 -13.81 -0.50 -0.92
C ILE A 16 -12.61 -1.21 -1.56
N ILE A 17 -11.44 -0.57 -1.66
CA ILE A 17 -10.24 -1.18 -2.26
C ILE A 17 -9.82 -2.44 -1.50
N ILE A 18 -9.82 -2.39 -0.16
CA ILE A 18 -9.48 -3.55 0.68
C ILE A 18 -10.45 -4.71 0.45
N THR A 19 -11.75 -4.43 0.33
CA THR A 19 -12.77 -5.47 0.14
C THR A 19 -12.81 -6.03 -1.28
N ILE A 20 -12.41 -5.26 -2.30
CA ILE A 20 -12.27 -5.76 -3.67
C ILE A 20 -11.14 -6.78 -3.80
N LEU A 21 -10.08 -6.71 -2.97
CA LEU A 21 -8.94 -7.64 -3.05
C LEU A 21 -9.34 -9.12 -3.04
N VAL A 22 -10.39 -9.49 -2.30
CA VAL A 22 -10.81 -10.90 -2.21
C VAL A 22 -11.40 -11.41 -3.53
N LEU A 23 -11.93 -10.50 -4.35
CA LEU A 23 -12.50 -10.83 -5.66
C LEU A 23 -11.43 -11.17 -6.70
N GLU A 24 -10.19 -10.73 -6.46
CA GLU A 24 -9.04 -11.00 -7.32
C GLU A 24 -8.37 -12.35 -7.02
N LEU A 25 -8.86 -13.10 -6.02
CA LEU A 25 -8.35 -14.43 -5.73
C LEU A 25 -8.75 -15.41 -6.84
N PRO A 26 -7.81 -16.19 -7.39
CA PRO A 26 -8.12 -17.20 -8.39
C PRO A 26 -9.03 -18.26 -7.77
N LYS A 27 -10.01 -18.69 -8.56
CA LYS A 27 -10.91 -19.77 -8.19
C LYS A 27 -10.23 -21.10 -8.54
N PRO A 28 -10.28 -22.12 -7.66
CA PRO A 28 -9.77 -23.43 -7.99
C PRO A 28 -10.49 -24.01 -9.22
N ASP A 29 -9.74 -24.68 -10.08
CA ASP A 29 -10.27 -25.34 -11.30
C ASP A 29 -11.01 -26.66 -10.99
N SER A 30 -10.95 -27.11 -9.74
CA SER A 30 -11.57 -28.36 -9.25
C SER A 30 -12.27 -28.16 -7.91
N TYR A 31 -13.22 -29.04 -7.59
CA TYR A 31 -13.95 -29.06 -6.33
C TYR A 31 -13.14 -29.64 -5.15
N THR A 32 -11.92 -30.12 -5.39
CA THR A 32 -11.08 -30.76 -4.37
C THR A 32 -10.38 -29.72 -3.49
N ILE A 33 -10.22 -30.04 -2.19
CA ILE A 33 -9.48 -29.16 -1.26
C ILE A 33 -8.02 -28.97 -1.72
N SER A 34 -7.43 -29.96 -2.38
CA SER A 34 -6.07 -29.86 -2.93
C SER A 34 -5.93 -28.71 -3.93
N ALA A 35 -6.97 -28.44 -4.73
CA ALA A 35 -6.94 -27.41 -5.76
C ALA A 35 -6.87 -25.99 -5.19
N LEU A 36 -7.26 -25.80 -3.92
CA LEU A 36 -7.02 -24.52 -3.23
C LEU A 36 -5.51 -24.23 -3.10
N PHE A 37 -4.68 -25.26 -2.91
CA PHE A 37 -3.24 -25.04 -2.71
C PHE A 37 -2.47 -24.75 -4.00
N GLU A 38 -3.09 -24.91 -5.17
CA GLU A 38 -2.45 -24.66 -6.48
C GLU A 38 -2.12 -23.17 -6.68
N HIS A 39 -2.87 -22.26 -6.04
CA HIS A 39 -2.70 -20.82 -6.17
C HIS A 39 -2.12 -20.13 -4.93
N TRP A 40 -1.32 -20.84 -4.13
CA TRP A 40 -0.83 -20.33 -2.85
C TRP A 40 -0.04 -19.01 -2.96
N GLN A 41 0.67 -18.75 -4.07
CA GLN A 41 1.35 -17.47 -4.29
C GLN A 41 0.36 -16.30 -4.40
N ALA A 42 -0.81 -16.50 -5.02
CA ALA A 42 -1.86 -15.49 -5.09
C ALA A 42 -2.39 -15.16 -3.70
N TYR A 43 -2.48 -16.14 -2.80
CA TYR A 43 -2.89 -15.91 -1.41
C TYR A 43 -1.86 -15.08 -0.63
N ILE A 44 -0.57 -15.31 -0.88
CA ILE A 44 0.50 -14.49 -0.28
C ILE A 44 0.45 -13.06 -0.82
N ALA A 45 0.26 -12.88 -2.13
CA ALA A 45 0.09 -11.57 -2.74
C ALA A 45 -1.13 -10.84 -2.14
N TYR A 46 -2.26 -11.54 -1.97
CA TYR A 46 -3.46 -11.03 -1.32
C TYR A 46 -3.20 -10.58 0.12
N ILE A 47 -2.62 -11.44 0.96
CA ILE A 47 -2.32 -11.11 2.37
C ILE A 47 -1.37 -9.92 2.45
N SER A 48 -0.33 -9.90 1.63
CA SER A 48 0.62 -8.79 1.53
C SER A 48 -0.09 -7.48 1.19
N SER A 49 -0.99 -7.51 0.21
CA SER A 49 -1.74 -6.34 -0.27
C SER A 49 -2.74 -5.83 0.76
N PHE A 50 -3.49 -6.74 1.39
CA PHE A 50 -4.42 -6.43 2.46
C PHE A 50 -3.71 -5.76 3.64
N THR A 51 -2.58 -6.34 4.05
CA THR A 51 -1.81 -5.85 5.21
C THR A 51 -1.17 -4.50 4.92
N LEU A 52 -0.64 -4.31 3.70
CA LEU A 52 -0.17 -3.01 3.22
C LEU A 52 -1.30 -1.96 3.33
N LEU A 53 -2.44 -2.18 2.68
CA LEU A 53 -3.55 -1.21 2.67
C LEU A 53 -4.08 -0.89 4.07
N LEU A 54 -4.15 -1.90 4.96
CA LEU A 54 -4.59 -1.71 6.33
C LEU A 54 -3.62 -0.84 7.14
N GLY A 55 -2.32 -1.12 7.08
CA GLY A 55 -1.31 -0.30 7.76
C GLY A 55 -1.25 1.12 7.22
N VAL A 56 -1.43 1.26 5.91
CA VAL A 56 -1.52 2.52 5.19
C VAL A 56 -2.70 3.36 5.66
N TRP A 57 -3.90 2.78 5.71
CA TRP A 57 -5.10 3.40 6.23
C TRP A 57 -4.90 3.85 7.68
N TYR A 58 -4.35 2.97 8.52
CA TYR A 58 -4.09 3.27 9.93
C TYR A 58 -3.17 4.48 10.10
N ASN A 59 -2.09 4.55 9.33
CA ASN A 59 -1.16 5.69 9.33
C ASN A 59 -1.83 6.99 8.87
N HIS A 60 -2.64 6.93 7.82
CA HIS A 60 -3.40 8.09 7.33
C HIS A 60 -4.40 8.58 8.38
N HIS A 61 -5.21 7.68 8.95
CA HIS A 61 -6.15 8.01 10.01
C HIS A 61 -5.45 8.64 11.23
N ASN A 62 -4.31 8.10 11.65
CA ASN A 62 -3.52 8.68 12.76
C ASN A 62 -2.93 10.04 12.42
N LEU A 63 -2.42 10.24 11.20
CA LEU A 63 -1.95 11.55 10.74
C LEU A 63 -3.08 12.58 10.84
N PHE A 64 -4.27 12.24 10.36
CA PHE A 64 -5.40 13.17 10.32
C PHE A 64 -5.97 13.51 11.71
N LYS A 65 -5.70 12.73 12.77
CA LYS A 65 -6.13 13.07 14.14
C LYS A 65 -5.61 14.45 14.61
N SER A 66 -4.37 14.80 14.26
CA SER A 66 -3.73 16.07 14.67
C SER A 66 -3.87 17.23 13.68
N ILE A 67 -4.51 16.99 12.53
CA ILE A 67 -4.75 18.02 11.50
C ILE A 67 -5.95 18.88 11.90
N GLU A 68 -5.85 20.19 11.72
CA GLU A 68 -6.97 21.12 11.96
C GLU A 68 -7.46 21.73 10.66
N VAL A 69 -6.53 22.08 9.76
CA VAL A 69 -6.82 22.80 8.52
C VAL A 69 -6.44 21.95 7.30
N ILE A 70 -7.33 21.97 6.30
CA ILE A 70 -7.08 21.39 4.98
C ILE A 70 -7.35 22.42 3.89
N ASP A 71 -6.54 22.43 2.85
CA ASP A 71 -6.70 23.29 1.68
C ASP A 71 -6.94 22.48 0.39
N ARG A 72 -6.98 23.17 -0.75
CA ARG A 72 -7.17 22.55 -2.06
C ARG A 72 -6.00 21.66 -2.46
N ARG A 73 -4.76 21.98 -2.06
CA ARG A 73 -3.56 21.20 -2.43
C ARG A 73 -3.59 19.85 -1.72
N VAL A 74 -3.91 19.85 -0.42
CA VAL A 74 -4.10 18.63 0.37
C VAL A 74 -5.15 17.71 -0.26
N PHE A 75 -6.29 18.26 -0.70
CA PHE A 75 -7.32 17.47 -1.37
C PHE A 75 -6.81 16.73 -2.61
N TRP A 76 -6.14 17.44 -3.52
CA TRP A 76 -5.67 16.84 -4.77
C TRP A 76 -4.58 15.81 -4.53
N VAL A 77 -3.64 16.07 -3.61
CA VAL A 77 -2.59 15.09 -3.29
C VAL A 77 -3.15 13.86 -2.59
N ASN A 78 -4.14 14.03 -1.70
CA ASN A 78 -4.89 12.90 -1.14
C ASN A 78 -5.59 12.09 -2.25
N GLY A 79 -6.17 12.76 -3.25
CA GLY A 79 -6.75 12.12 -4.42
C GLY A 79 -5.74 11.32 -5.25
N VAL A 80 -4.53 11.85 -5.48
CA VAL A 80 -3.45 11.10 -6.16
C VAL A 80 -3.03 9.90 -5.34
N TRP A 81 -2.92 10.05 -4.02
CA TRP A 81 -2.63 8.95 -3.11
C TRP A 81 -3.71 7.85 -3.13
N LEU A 82 -4.99 8.23 -3.25
CA LEU A 82 -6.14 7.34 -3.47
C LEU A 82 -6.14 6.67 -4.86
N LEU A 83 -5.72 7.38 -5.90
CA LEU A 83 -5.61 6.83 -7.24
C LEU A 83 -4.55 5.71 -7.28
N ILE A 84 -3.37 5.95 -6.72
CA ILE A 84 -2.27 4.96 -6.75
C ILE A 84 -2.68 3.66 -6.05
N GLN A 85 -3.31 3.75 -4.87
CA GLN A 85 -3.78 2.56 -4.14
C GLN A 85 -4.92 1.81 -4.85
N SER A 86 -5.72 2.48 -5.68
CA SER A 86 -6.78 1.81 -6.45
C SER A 86 -6.24 0.81 -7.48
N PHE A 87 -4.96 0.91 -7.85
CA PHE A 87 -4.29 -0.07 -8.71
C PHE A 87 -3.79 -1.31 -7.96
N ILE A 88 -3.79 -1.31 -6.62
CA ILE A 88 -3.26 -2.43 -5.84
C ILE A 88 -4.00 -3.75 -6.16
N PRO A 89 -5.36 -3.82 -6.15
CA PRO A 89 -6.06 -5.06 -6.48
C PRO A 89 -5.70 -5.61 -7.87
N PHE A 90 -5.63 -4.74 -8.87
CA PHE A 90 -5.24 -5.11 -10.23
C PHE A 90 -3.85 -5.77 -10.27
N VAL A 91 -2.85 -5.18 -9.61
CA VAL A 91 -1.49 -5.74 -9.62
C VAL A 91 -1.40 -6.99 -8.74
N THR A 92 -2.15 -7.06 -7.64
CA THR A 92 -2.26 -8.28 -6.82
C THR A 92 -2.77 -9.47 -7.64
N SER A 93 -3.83 -9.25 -8.42
CA SER A 93 -4.38 -10.23 -9.37
C SER A 93 -3.32 -10.65 -10.40
N TRP A 94 -2.62 -9.68 -10.97
CA TRP A 94 -1.57 -9.91 -11.96
C TRP A 94 -0.38 -10.74 -11.42
N ILE A 95 -0.03 -10.58 -10.14
CA ILE A 95 0.95 -11.45 -9.46
C ILE A 95 0.43 -12.89 -9.35
N GLY A 96 -0.87 -13.07 -9.05
CA GLY A 96 -1.50 -14.38 -8.97
C GLY A 96 -1.54 -15.12 -10.30
N ASP A 97 -1.75 -14.39 -11.40
CA ASP A 97 -1.77 -14.95 -12.77
C ASP A 97 -0.38 -15.35 -13.28
N TYR A 98 0.66 -14.61 -12.87
CA TYR A 98 2.04 -14.79 -13.35
C TYR A 98 3.05 -14.79 -12.18
N PRO A 99 2.96 -15.75 -11.24
CA PRO A 99 3.75 -15.73 -10.00
C PRO A 99 5.25 -15.94 -10.22
N ASP A 100 5.64 -16.56 -11.33
CA ASP A 100 7.03 -16.83 -11.69
C ASP A 100 7.68 -15.71 -12.52
N HIS A 101 6.94 -14.62 -12.76
CA HIS A 101 7.43 -13.47 -13.52
C HIS A 101 7.66 -12.28 -12.59
N ALA A 102 8.78 -11.57 -12.79
CA ALA A 102 9.14 -10.44 -11.94
C ALA A 102 8.27 -9.19 -12.19
N GLN A 103 7.72 -9.04 -13.41
CA GLN A 103 7.07 -7.82 -13.88
C GLN A 103 5.86 -7.39 -13.03
N PRO A 104 4.92 -8.29 -12.67
CA PRO A 104 3.81 -7.93 -11.78
C PRO A 104 4.30 -7.47 -10.41
N LEU A 105 5.25 -8.21 -9.82
CA LEU A 105 5.80 -7.90 -8.50
C LEU A 105 6.60 -6.59 -8.50
N VAL A 106 7.42 -6.33 -9.52
CA VAL A 106 8.14 -5.06 -9.67
C VAL A 106 7.16 -3.91 -9.84
N THR A 107 6.07 -4.09 -10.61
CA THR A 107 5.02 -3.08 -10.76
C THR A 107 4.37 -2.76 -9.41
N PHE A 108 4.09 -3.78 -8.59
CA PHE A 108 3.55 -3.59 -7.24
C PHE A 108 4.50 -2.75 -6.37
N ILE A 109 5.79 -3.06 -6.42
CA ILE A 109 6.80 -2.35 -5.63
C ILE A 109 6.96 -0.90 -6.13
N VAL A 110 6.92 -0.66 -7.44
CA VAL A 110 6.93 0.69 -8.03
C VAL A 110 5.71 1.49 -7.56
N LEU A 111 4.50 0.91 -7.58
CA LEU A 111 3.31 1.56 -7.04
C LEU A 111 3.48 1.89 -5.55
N SER A 112 4.11 1.01 -4.77
CA SER A 112 4.39 1.24 -3.35
C SER A 112 5.37 2.40 -3.12
N ILE A 113 6.36 2.57 -4.00
CA ILE A 113 7.26 3.74 -3.99
C ILE A 113 6.50 5.01 -4.34
N LEU A 114 5.70 5.01 -5.43
CA LEU A 114 4.90 6.16 -5.84
C LEU A 114 3.91 6.57 -4.74
N TRP A 115 3.30 5.59 -4.09
CA TRP A 115 2.43 5.76 -2.94
C TRP A 115 3.17 6.39 -1.75
N THR A 116 4.39 5.94 -1.45
CA THR A 116 5.25 6.54 -0.40
C THR A 116 5.59 7.99 -0.73
N MET A 117 5.86 8.30 -2.00
CA MET A 117 6.15 9.66 -2.44
C MET A 117 4.91 10.58 -2.33
N SER A 118 3.74 10.10 -2.74
CA SER A 118 2.50 10.88 -2.63
C SER A 118 2.11 11.12 -1.18
N TYR A 119 2.33 10.15 -0.27
CA TYR A 119 2.12 10.34 1.16
C TYR A 119 3.09 11.39 1.75
N ARG A 120 4.37 11.36 1.37
CA ARG A 120 5.33 12.40 1.78
C ARG A 120 4.90 13.79 1.30
N LEU A 121 4.41 13.89 0.07
CA LEU A 121 3.90 15.15 -0.48
C LEU A 121 2.64 15.63 0.26
N LEU A 122 1.76 14.70 0.62
CA LEU A 122 0.57 15.00 1.43
C LEU A 122 0.98 15.57 2.79
N TYR A 123 1.91 14.91 3.47
CA TYR A 123 2.45 15.38 4.73
C TYR A 123 3.07 16.77 4.61
N HIS A 124 3.85 17.01 3.55
CA HIS A 124 4.48 18.30 3.31
C HIS A 124 3.45 19.43 3.24
N PHE A 125 2.40 19.29 2.42
CA PHE A 125 1.36 20.32 2.33
C PHE A 125 0.54 20.47 3.61
N LEU A 126 0.33 19.38 4.37
CA LEU A 126 -0.30 19.47 5.68
C LEU A 126 0.57 20.27 6.66
N SER A 127 1.88 20.01 6.68
CA SER A 127 2.83 20.71 7.56
C SER A 127 3.02 22.20 7.23
N GLU A 128 2.79 22.60 5.97
CA GLU A 128 2.81 24.03 5.59
C GLU A 128 1.64 24.83 6.17
N ILE A 129 0.52 24.17 6.47
CA ILE A 129 -0.73 24.84 6.89
C ILE A 129 -1.17 24.45 8.31
N ASN A 130 -0.41 23.58 8.99
CA ASN A 130 -0.65 23.13 10.36
C ASN A 130 0.67 23.21 11.15
N ASP A 131 0.93 24.35 11.81
CA ASP A 131 2.19 24.66 12.49
C ASP A 131 2.56 23.70 13.63
N GLN A 132 1.58 22.99 14.19
CA GLN A 132 1.76 22.00 15.26
C GLN A 132 2.40 20.69 14.77
N MET A 133 2.51 20.48 13.46
CA MET A 133 3.07 19.25 12.91
C MET A 133 4.60 19.22 13.04
N PRO A 134 5.19 18.12 13.55
CA PRO A 134 6.63 17.96 13.51
C PRO A 134 7.12 17.87 12.06
N PRO A 135 8.41 18.15 11.78
CA PRO A 135 8.97 17.92 10.46
C PRO A 135 9.00 16.42 10.14
N TYR A 136 8.60 16.03 8.93
CA TYR A 136 8.74 14.64 8.48
C TYR A 136 10.21 14.28 8.33
N PRO A 137 10.74 13.26 9.04
CA PRO A 137 12.14 12.89 8.91
C PRO A 137 12.38 12.18 7.58
N TYR A 138 13.14 12.85 6.73
CA TYR A 138 13.51 12.37 5.39
C TYR A 138 14.10 10.95 5.37
N ARG A 139 14.78 10.54 6.46
CA ARG A 139 15.39 9.20 6.59
C ARG A 139 14.35 8.07 6.55
N VAL A 140 13.12 8.31 7.02
CA VAL A 140 12.06 7.30 6.96
C VAL A 140 11.73 6.98 5.51
N THR A 141 11.49 8.01 4.69
CA THR A 141 11.24 7.83 3.26
C THR A 141 12.41 7.17 2.54
N LEU A 142 13.65 7.59 2.80
CA LEU A 142 14.84 6.99 2.18
C LEU A 142 15.01 5.52 2.55
N ASN A 143 14.77 5.15 3.81
CA ASN A 143 14.85 3.76 4.26
C ASN A 143 13.78 2.90 3.57
N ILE A 144 12.55 3.39 3.47
CA ILE A 144 11.46 2.69 2.78
C ILE A 144 11.81 2.49 1.30
N ILE A 145 12.25 3.53 0.59
CA ILE A 145 12.66 3.41 -0.82
C ILE A 145 13.82 2.43 -0.96
N THR A 146 14.83 2.51 -0.10
CA THR A 146 15.99 1.59 -0.15
C THR A 146 15.54 0.15 -0.02
N VAL A 147 14.64 -0.14 0.93
CA VAL A 147 14.06 -1.49 1.07
C VAL A 147 13.34 -1.91 -0.20
N TYR A 148 12.50 -1.05 -0.77
CA TYR A 148 11.79 -1.37 -2.03
C TYR A 148 12.75 -1.59 -3.22
N ILE A 149 13.83 -0.82 -3.33
CA ILE A 149 14.87 -1.05 -4.35
C ILE A 149 15.52 -2.43 -4.16
N VAL A 150 15.85 -2.80 -2.93
CA VAL A 150 16.38 -4.14 -2.62
C VAL A 150 15.37 -5.24 -3.00
N LEU A 151 14.09 -5.04 -2.67
CA LEU A 151 13.02 -5.98 -3.05
C LEU A 151 12.86 -6.11 -4.57
N ILE A 152 13.02 -5.02 -5.34
CA ILE A 152 13.05 -5.07 -6.81
C ILE A 152 14.21 -5.95 -7.29
N VAL A 153 15.41 -5.76 -6.74
CA VAL A 153 16.58 -6.56 -7.13
C VAL A 153 16.35 -8.04 -6.82
N ILE A 154 15.81 -8.37 -5.64
CA ILE A 154 15.47 -9.75 -5.28
C ILE A 154 14.42 -10.32 -6.25
N ALA A 155 13.35 -9.56 -6.52
CA ALA A 155 12.28 -9.97 -7.42
C ALA A 155 12.77 -10.25 -8.85
N LEU A 156 13.71 -9.46 -9.36
CA LEU A 156 14.30 -9.65 -10.69
C LEU A 156 15.17 -10.90 -10.81
N ILE A 157 15.79 -11.33 -9.70
CA ILE A 157 16.63 -12.53 -9.66
C ILE A 157 15.77 -13.78 -9.41
N GLN A 158 14.86 -13.69 -8.44
CA GLN A 158 14.02 -14.80 -7.99
C GLN A 158 12.66 -14.24 -7.49
N PRO A 159 11.61 -14.27 -8.32
CA PRO A 159 10.32 -13.63 -8.03
C PRO A 159 9.66 -14.12 -6.74
N LEU A 160 9.74 -15.42 -6.45
CA LEU A 160 9.12 -15.99 -5.26
C LEU A 160 9.73 -15.46 -3.96
N LEU A 161 11.05 -15.38 -3.87
CA LEU A 161 11.78 -14.80 -2.74
C LEU A 161 11.45 -13.31 -2.61
N GLY A 162 11.32 -12.61 -3.75
CA GLY A 162 10.85 -11.22 -3.77
C GLY A 162 9.45 -11.08 -3.17
N LEU A 163 8.51 -11.95 -3.55
CA LEU A 163 7.15 -11.96 -3.05
C LEU A 163 7.10 -12.26 -1.54
N LEU A 164 7.83 -13.28 -1.09
CA LEU A 164 7.92 -13.64 0.33
C LEU A 164 8.54 -12.51 1.16
N ALA A 165 9.61 -11.87 0.66
CA ALA A 165 10.26 -10.76 1.33
C ALA A 165 9.35 -9.52 1.39
N LEU A 166 8.63 -9.21 0.31
CA LEU A 166 7.64 -8.13 0.27
C LEU A 166 6.50 -8.39 1.26
N ALA A 167 5.93 -9.60 1.26
CA ALA A 167 4.86 -9.97 2.18
C ALA A 167 5.32 -9.84 3.63
N SER A 168 6.52 -10.33 3.94
CA SER A 168 7.13 -10.22 5.27
C SER A 168 7.32 -8.76 5.68
N TYR A 169 7.80 -7.91 4.77
CA TYR A 169 7.97 -6.48 5.01
C TYR A 169 6.64 -5.77 5.30
N ASN A 170 5.61 -6.03 4.50
CA ASN A 170 4.29 -5.42 4.68
C ASN A 170 3.63 -5.88 5.99
N ILE A 171 3.74 -7.18 6.33
CA ILE A 171 3.24 -7.72 7.59
C ILE A 171 3.96 -7.11 8.79
N TYR A 172 5.29 -7.09 8.76
CA TYR A 172 6.09 -6.46 9.80
C TYR A 172 5.75 -4.97 9.95
N GLY A 173 5.52 -4.28 8.84
CA GLY A 173 5.17 -2.85 8.81
C GLY A 173 3.91 -2.50 9.59
N VAL A 174 2.91 -3.38 9.62
CA VAL A 174 1.66 -3.16 10.38
C VAL A 174 1.87 -3.22 11.89
N PHE A 175 2.78 -4.07 12.36
CA PHE A 175 3.08 -4.21 13.79
C PHE A 175 4.18 -3.28 14.28
N ARG A 176 4.86 -2.59 13.37
CA ARG A 176 5.86 -1.58 13.75
C ARG A 176 5.14 -0.38 14.38
N PRO A 177 5.64 0.16 15.51
CA PRO A 177 5.12 1.42 16.02
C PRO A 177 5.12 2.47 14.92
N ALA A 178 4.00 3.21 14.78
CA ALA A 178 3.95 4.36 13.89
C ALA A 178 5.17 5.24 14.18
N ALA A 179 5.92 5.61 13.14
CA ALA A 179 7.17 6.33 13.32
C ALA A 179 6.99 7.76 13.87
N PHE A 180 5.75 8.21 14.12
CA PHE A 180 5.37 9.48 14.74
C PHE A 180 4.14 9.29 15.62
#